data_AF-A0A7V9VWP8-F1
#
_entry.id   AF-A0A7V9VWP8-F1
#
_cell.length_a   1.000
_cell.length_b   1.000
_cell.length_c   1.000
_cell.angle_alpha   90.00
_cell.angle_beta   90.00
_cell.angle_gamma   90.00
#
_symmetry.space_group_name_H-M   'P 1'
#
loop_
_entity.id
_entity.type
_entity.pdbx_description
1 polymer ?
#
loop_
_entity_poly.entity_id
_entity_poly.type
_entity_poly.pdbx_seq_one_letter_code
_entity_poly.pdbx_strand_id
1 'polypeptide(L)'
;MADLRPNVPAASTIAIGTGATFATALELVVSGDMAAREVLVLPSSLRRADRIAAALREQLRAYGVASHLVLPVNPLAALAHLGRGKRIAHWCTVNVTPPDKPPGTVRLPAQMIGENPVWSVTDVDAVSGRGPFVLDLSARYVHPILRVQLLASSSRADDAVDVNLAIRISVSVIGKMVGSFAMVGVTSDPIAAELFAMALAEEDLAVNRAVVGPWEDRVIQRATELELGVRIPQDLSISLAGEISQAAREAVERIVRRFGVGLS
;
A
#
# COMPACT_ATOMS: atom_id res chain seq x y z
N MET A 1 14.30 -4.25 36.94
CA MET A 1 13.54 -5.12 36.03
C MET A 1 12.37 -4.32 35.50
N ALA A 2 12.52 -3.76 34.28
CA ALA A 2 11.43 -3.04 33.63
C ALA A 2 10.43 -4.07 33.09
N ASP A 3 9.16 -3.88 33.45
CA ASP A 3 8.03 -4.71 33.04
C ASP A 3 7.81 -4.53 31.53
N LEU A 4 8.40 -5.40 30.72
CA LEU A 4 8.19 -5.50 29.28
C LEU A 4 6.83 -6.17 29.02
N ARG A 5 5.75 -5.46 29.34
CA ARG A 5 4.46 -5.79 28.71
C ARG A 5 4.59 -5.45 27.22
N PRO A 6 4.24 -6.36 26.31
CA PRO A 6 4.20 -6.03 24.89
C PRO A 6 3.21 -4.87 24.73
N ASN A 7 3.71 -3.76 24.20
CA ASN A 7 2.90 -2.62 23.82
C ASN A 7 1.99 -3.15 22.69
N VAL A 8 0.75 -3.52 23.02
CA VAL A 8 -0.24 -3.92 22.01
C VAL A 8 -0.39 -2.70 21.11
N PRO A 9 0.02 -2.76 19.83
CA PRO A 9 -0.12 -1.61 18.95
C PRO A 9 -1.60 -1.20 18.94
N ALA A 10 -1.86 0.11 19.00
CA ALA A 10 -3.20 0.63 18.80
C ALA A 10 -3.77 0.02 17.51
N ALA A 11 -5.05 -0.38 17.53
CA ALA A 11 -5.69 -1.07 16.41
C ALA A 11 -5.40 -0.32 15.09
N SER A 12 -4.85 -1.05 14.11
CA SER A 12 -4.58 -0.53 12.79
C SER A 12 -5.90 -0.18 12.12
N THR A 13 -6.07 1.09 11.78
CA THR A 13 -7.31 1.59 11.19
C THR A 13 -7.20 1.72 9.68
N ILE A 14 -8.22 1.24 8.97
CA ILE A 14 -8.46 1.59 7.56
C ILE A 14 -9.59 2.60 7.52
N ALA A 15 -9.30 3.83 7.09
CA ALA A 15 -10.32 4.83 6.82
C ALA A 15 -10.83 4.66 5.38
N ILE A 16 -12.12 4.37 5.21
CA ILE A 16 -12.75 4.15 3.91
C ILE A 16 -13.58 5.36 3.52
N GLY A 17 -13.29 5.94 2.36
CA GLY A 17 -14.08 7.00 1.75
C GLY A 17 -14.52 6.66 0.33
N THR A 18 -15.28 7.58 -0.23
CA THR A 18 -15.61 7.63 -1.66
C THR A 18 -15.01 8.90 -2.26
N GLY A 19 -15.14 9.12 -3.58
CA GLY A 19 -14.60 10.32 -4.23
C GLY A 19 -14.87 11.65 -3.50
N ALA A 20 -16.05 11.81 -2.87
CA ALA A 20 -16.39 13.00 -2.09
C ALA A 20 -15.83 13.03 -0.66
N THR A 21 -15.57 11.87 -0.06
CA THR A 21 -15.12 11.74 1.35
C THR A 21 -13.66 11.29 1.45
N PHE A 22 -12.94 11.26 0.34
CA PHE A 22 -11.53 10.87 0.30
C PHE A 22 -10.64 11.77 1.16
N ALA A 23 -10.88 13.08 1.17
CA ALA A 23 -10.18 14.03 2.02
C ALA A 23 -10.33 13.68 3.51
N THR A 24 -11.56 13.39 3.94
CA THR A 24 -11.87 12.95 5.31
C THR A 24 -11.19 11.63 5.66
N ALA A 25 -11.16 10.66 4.73
CA ALA A 25 -10.44 9.41 4.94
C ALA A 25 -8.93 9.64 5.13
N LEU A 26 -8.35 10.59 4.40
CA LEU A 26 -6.96 10.97 4.54
C LEU A 26 -6.70 11.62 5.91
N GLU A 27 -7.53 12.57 6.33
CA GLU A 27 -7.42 13.26 7.62
C GLU A 27 -7.53 12.31 8.83
N LEU A 28 -8.30 11.22 8.72
CA LEU A 28 -8.43 10.22 9.79
C LEU A 28 -7.13 9.44 10.05
N VAL A 29 -6.27 9.31 9.04
CA VAL A 29 -5.03 8.50 9.12
C VAL A 29 -3.79 9.39 9.21
N VAL A 30 -3.85 10.58 8.62
CA VAL A 30 -2.72 11.48 8.45
C VAL A 30 -2.77 12.57 9.51
N SER A 31 -1.82 12.53 10.46
CA SER A 31 -1.70 13.57 11.48
C SER A 31 -1.09 14.87 10.94
N GLY A 32 -1.40 16.00 11.59
CA GLY A 32 -1.15 17.37 11.10
C GLY A 32 0.32 17.80 10.91
N ASP A 33 1.31 16.95 11.13
CA ASP A 33 2.74 17.28 10.94
C ASP A 33 3.23 17.12 9.48
N MET A 34 2.30 16.85 8.56
CA MET A 34 2.58 16.57 7.15
C MET A 34 2.93 17.78 6.31
N ALA A 35 2.56 18.98 6.76
CA ALA A 35 2.85 20.22 6.03
C ALA A 35 4.35 20.55 5.98
N ALA A 36 5.17 19.95 6.85
CA ALA A 36 6.59 20.28 6.97
C ALA A 36 7.52 19.50 6.03
N ARG A 37 7.06 18.41 5.40
CA ARG A 37 7.94 17.47 4.67
C ARG A 37 7.49 17.17 3.24
N GLU A 38 8.47 17.03 2.34
CA GLU A 38 8.26 16.54 0.98
C GLU A 38 7.83 15.06 1.03
N VAL A 39 6.65 14.74 0.48
CA VAL A 39 6.12 13.37 0.43
C VAL A 39 6.51 12.70 -0.88
N LEU A 40 7.05 11.48 -0.79
CA LEU A 40 7.35 10.65 -1.96
C LEU A 40 6.18 9.72 -2.23
N VAL A 41 5.60 9.82 -3.42
CA VAL A 41 4.42 9.03 -3.81
C VAL A 41 4.84 7.92 -4.77
N LEU A 42 4.58 6.66 -4.40
CA LEU A 42 4.83 5.46 -5.17
C LEU A 42 3.52 4.98 -5.81
N PRO A 43 3.27 5.23 -7.09
CA PRO A 43 2.09 4.70 -7.77
C PRO A 43 2.28 3.24 -8.18
N SER A 44 1.22 2.46 -8.07
CA SER A 44 1.10 1.10 -8.64
C SER A 44 0.89 1.12 -10.16
N SER A 45 0.29 2.18 -10.69
CA SER A 45 -0.02 2.39 -12.10
C SER A 45 0.79 3.54 -12.69
N LEU A 46 1.23 3.38 -13.93
CA LEU A 46 1.90 4.44 -14.70
C LEU A 46 0.97 5.05 -15.75
N ARG A 47 -0.32 4.71 -15.70
CA ARG A 47 -1.30 5.25 -16.63
C ARG A 47 -1.50 6.73 -16.33
N ARG A 48 -1.47 7.57 -17.37
CA ARG A 48 -1.78 9.01 -17.22
C ARG A 48 -3.19 9.27 -16.68
N ALA A 49 -4.10 8.30 -16.87
CA ALA A 49 -5.48 8.35 -16.43
C ALA A 49 -5.73 7.62 -15.10
N ASP A 50 -4.69 7.36 -14.28
CA ASP A 50 -4.89 6.85 -12.92
C ASP A 50 -5.63 7.90 -12.07
N ARG A 51 -6.91 7.62 -11.83
CA ARG A 51 -7.82 8.53 -11.13
C ARG A 51 -7.49 8.63 -9.64
N ILE A 52 -7.01 7.55 -9.03
CA ILE A 52 -6.69 7.51 -7.61
C ILE A 52 -5.43 8.33 -7.35
N ALA A 53 -4.38 8.13 -8.17
CA ALA A 53 -3.17 8.94 -8.08
C ALA A 53 -3.43 10.43 -8.40
N ALA A 54 -4.29 10.72 -9.37
CA ALA A 54 -4.69 12.10 -9.67
C ALA A 54 -5.42 12.76 -8.49
N ALA A 55 -6.41 12.07 -7.91
CA ALA A 55 -7.17 12.55 -6.76
C ALA A 55 -6.27 12.79 -5.54
N LEU A 56 -5.35 11.87 -5.24
CA LEU A 56 -4.39 12.08 -4.15
C LEU A 56 -3.54 13.32 -4.36
N ARG A 57 -3.01 13.53 -5.57
CA ARG A 57 -2.18 14.69 -5.87
C ARG A 57 -2.94 16.00 -5.73
N GLU A 58 -4.20 16.02 -6.12
CA GLU A 58 -5.07 17.18 -5.95
C GLU A 58 -5.30 17.49 -4.46
N GLN A 59 -5.58 16.47 -3.65
CA GLN A 59 -5.72 16.62 -2.20
C GLN A 59 -4.42 17.11 -1.55
N LEU A 60 -3.29 16.47 -1.82
CA LEU A 60 -1.99 16.90 -1.28
C LEU A 60 -1.68 18.36 -1.63
N ARG A 61 -2.01 18.79 -2.86
CA ARG A 61 -1.87 20.19 -3.26
C ARG A 61 -2.81 21.11 -2.46
N ALA A 62 -4.06 20.71 -2.24
CA ALA A 62 -5.04 21.50 -1.47
C ALA A 62 -4.58 21.71 -0.01
N TYR A 63 -3.92 20.70 0.59
CA TYR A 63 -3.31 20.81 1.93
C TYR A 63 -1.95 21.51 1.93
N GLY A 64 -1.46 22.00 0.79
CA GLY A 64 -0.14 22.64 0.69
C GLY A 64 1.03 21.67 0.89
N VAL A 65 0.80 20.37 0.80
CA VAL A 65 1.83 19.33 0.98
C VAL A 65 2.62 19.17 -0.32
N ALA A 66 3.92 19.44 -0.24
CA ALA A 66 4.84 19.18 -1.35
C ALA A 66 4.90 17.67 -1.61
N SER A 67 4.58 17.24 -2.85
CA SER A 67 4.55 15.83 -3.21
C SER A 67 5.28 15.55 -4.52
N HIS A 68 6.02 14.45 -4.54
CA HIS A 68 6.82 14.02 -5.67
C HIS A 68 6.49 12.59 -6.06
N LEU A 69 6.03 12.43 -7.30
CA LEU A 69 5.79 11.11 -7.86
C LEU A 69 7.12 10.46 -8.19
N VAL A 70 7.41 9.33 -7.54
CA VAL A 70 8.56 8.49 -7.85
C VAL A 70 8.08 7.47 -8.88
N LEU A 71 8.75 7.40 -10.02
CA LEU A 71 8.42 6.43 -11.06
C LEU A 71 9.43 5.28 -11.02
N PRO A 72 9.01 4.02 -11.19
CA PRO A 72 9.95 2.93 -11.33
C PRO A 72 10.76 3.17 -12.60
N VAL A 73 12.09 2.99 -12.53
CA VAL A 73 12.95 3.11 -13.72
C VAL A 73 12.65 1.94 -14.64
N ASN A 74 11.67 2.11 -15.52
CA ASN A 74 11.54 1.33 -16.75
C ASN A 74 11.93 2.29 -17.89
N PRO A 75 12.84 1.91 -18.79
CA PRO A 75 13.16 2.73 -19.96
C PRO A 75 11.91 3.16 -20.75
N LEU A 76 10.85 2.35 -20.77
CA LEU A 76 9.56 2.70 -21.39
C LEU A 76 8.69 3.63 -20.51
N ALA A 77 8.76 3.53 -19.18
CA ALA A 77 8.05 4.44 -18.26
C ALA A 77 8.61 5.87 -18.31
N ALA A 78 9.92 6.01 -18.50
CA ALA A 78 10.58 7.29 -18.71
C ALA A 78 10.15 7.97 -20.03
N LEU A 79 9.72 7.18 -21.03
CA LEU A 79 9.19 7.68 -22.30
C LEU A 79 7.69 8.05 -22.20
N ALA A 80 6.91 7.30 -21.41
CA ALA A 80 5.49 7.60 -21.19
C ALA A 80 5.25 8.90 -20.38
N HIS A 81 6.18 9.26 -19.49
CA HIS A 81 6.15 10.48 -18.67
C HIS A 81 7.16 11.52 -19.15
N LEU A 82 6.95 12.04 -20.36
CA LEU A 82 7.53 13.32 -20.80
C LEU A 82 7.02 14.46 -19.91
N GLY A 83 7.68 14.73 -18.78
CA GLY A 83 7.75 16.10 -18.28
C GLY A 83 7.81 16.38 -16.77
N ARG A 84 7.40 15.50 -15.85
CA ARG A 84 7.29 15.89 -14.41
C ARG A 84 7.52 14.77 -13.38
N GLY A 85 8.70 14.15 -13.37
CA GLY A 85 9.13 13.24 -12.30
C GLY A 85 10.64 13.33 -12.05
N LYS A 86 11.08 13.27 -10.78
CA LYS A 86 12.52 13.16 -10.45
C LYS A 86 13.02 11.79 -10.95
N ARG A 87 13.97 11.80 -11.89
CA ARG A 87 14.67 10.57 -12.30
C ARG A 87 15.45 10.02 -11.12
N ILE A 88 15.45 8.69 -10.96
CA ILE A 88 16.30 8.01 -9.98
C ILE A 88 17.76 8.26 -10.38
N ALA A 89 18.42 9.17 -9.67
CA ALA A 89 19.77 9.64 -10.00
C ALA A 89 20.86 8.80 -9.30
N HIS A 90 20.57 8.25 -8.12
CA HIS A 90 21.53 7.51 -7.31
C HIS A 90 20.87 6.31 -6.63
N TRP A 91 21.59 5.19 -6.58
CA TRP A 91 21.16 3.94 -5.95
C TRP A 91 21.96 3.72 -4.68
N CYS A 92 21.27 3.52 -3.56
CA CYS A 92 21.90 3.16 -2.28
C CYS A 92 21.58 1.70 -1.95
N THR A 93 22.50 1.07 -1.23
CA THR A 93 22.35 -0.30 -0.73
C THR A 93 21.85 -0.25 0.70
N VAL A 94 20.78 -0.99 0.99
CA VAL A 94 20.20 -1.16 2.33
C VAL A 94 20.34 -2.62 2.72
N ASN A 95 20.81 -2.86 3.94
CA ASN A 95 20.87 -4.21 4.49
C ASN A 95 19.47 -4.63 4.95
N VAL A 96 19.06 -5.83 4.59
CA VAL A 96 17.81 -6.44 5.06
C VAL A 96 18.15 -7.76 5.72
N THR A 97 17.55 -8.03 6.87
CA THR A 97 17.78 -9.29 7.59
C THR A 97 16.42 -9.89 7.96
N PRO A 98 15.78 -10.63 7.04
CA PRO A 98 14.62 -11.43 7.40
C PRO A 98 15.00 -12.46 8.47
N PRO A 99 14.06 -12.86 9.36
CA PRO A 99 14.37 -13.70 10.52
C PRO A 99 14.82 -15.13 10.16
N ASP A 100 14.43 -15.63 8.99
CA ASP A 100 14.62 -17.00 8.49
C ASP A 100 15.60 -17.10 7.31
N LYS A 101 16.18 -15.98 6.87
CA LYS A 101 17.10 -15.90 5.73
C LYS A 101 18.44 -15.30 6.17
N PRO A 102 19.55 -15.62 5.49
CA PRO A 102 20.81 -14.91 5.73
C PRO A 102 20.65 -13.41 5.45
N PRO A 103 21.42 -12.54 6.12
CA PRO A 103 21.43 -11.11 5.82
C PRO A 103 21.65 -10.87 4.32
N GLY A 104 20.78 -10.06 3.75
CA GLY A 104 20.78 -9.69 2.34
C GLY A 104 20.94 -8.19 2.15
N THR A 105 20.96 -7.77 0.89
CA THR A 105 20.97 -6.35 0.55
C THR A 105 19.96 -6.04 -0.55
N VAL A 106 19.29 -4.90 -0.41
CA VAL A 106 18.37 -4.36 -1.41
C VAL A 106 18.94 -3.03 -1.90
N ARG A 107 18.94 -2.84 -3.22
CA ARG A 107 19.37 -1.57 -3.82
C ARG A 107 18.15 -0.76 -4.20
N LEU A 108 18.05 0.46 -3.67
CA LEU A 108 16.91 1.36 -3.82
C LEU A 108 17.33 2.76 -4.27
N PRO A 109 16.41 3.56 -4.82
CA PRO A 109 16.66 4.96 -5.08
C PRO A 109 17.00 5.69 -3.78
N ALA A 110 18.09 6.47 -3.78
CA ALA A 110 18.55 7.21 -2.60
C ALA A 110 17.46 8.09 -1.98
N GLN A 111 16.59 8.69 -2.80
CA GLN A 111 15.48 9.51 -2.30
C GLN A 111 14.47 8.74 -1.44
N MET A 112 14.31 7.43 -1.67
CA MET A 112 13.43 6.57 -0.87
C MET A 112 14.08 6.11 0.44
N ILE A 113 15.37 6.42 0.64
CA ILE A 113 16.14 6.08 1.83
C ILE A 113 16.41 7.39 2.57
N GLY A 114 15.72 7.61 3.67
CA GLY A 114 15.87 8.83 4.47
C GLY A 114 14.62 9.16 5.28
N GLU A 115 14.50 10.43 5.65
CA GLU A 115 13.42 10.92 6.53
C GLU A 115 12.13 11.33 5.80
N ASN A 116 12.14 11.31 4.47
CA ASN A 116 10.97 11.67 3.69
C ASN A 116 9.89 10.60 3.84
N PRO A 117 8.65 10.96 4.22
CA PRO A 117 7.56 10.00 4.27
C PRO A 117 7.29 9.44 2.87
N VAL A 118 7.21 8.11 2.79
CA VAL A 118 6.93 7.38 1.56
C VAL A 118 5.48 6.93 1.58
N TRP A 119 4.71 7.35 0.59
CA TRP A 119 3.30 7.03 0.44
C TRP A 119 3.10 6.09 -0.74
N SER A 120 2.29 5.06 -0.58
CA SER A 120 1.88 4.19 -1.68
C SER A 120 0.51 4.61 -2.23
N VAL A 121 0.33 4.47 -3.54
CA VAL A 121 -0.96 4.63 -4.20
C VAL A 121 -1.25 3.43 -5.07
N THR A 122 -2.25 2.67 -4.66
CA THR A 122 -2.61 1.41 -5.29
C THR A 122 -3.95 1.54 -5.98
N ASP A 123 -3.94 1.54 -7.32
CA ASP A 123 -5.14 1.41 -8.15
C ASP A 123 -5.32 -0.09 -8.42
N VAL A 124 -6.31 -0.68 -7.74
CA VAL A 124 -6.60 -2.12 -7.80
C VAL A 124 -7.01 -2.56 -9.20
N ASP A 125 -7.65 -1.69 -10.00
CA ASP A 125 -8.04 -1.98 -11.39
C ASP A 125 -6.85 -1.96 -12.36
N ALA A 126 -5.78 -1.25 -12.00
CA ALA A 126 -4.56 -1.18 -12.80
C ALA A 126 -3.60 -2.35 -12.53
N VAL A 127 -3.60 -2.87 -11.31
CA VAL A 127 -2.98 -4.16 -10.98
C VAL A 127 -3.92 -5.24 -11.54
N SER A 128 -3.42 -6.31 -12.16
CA SER A 128 -4.24 -7.26 -12.94
C SER A 128 -5.18 -8.17 -12.11
N GLY A 129 -5.79 -7.65 -11.03
CA GLY A 129 -6.77 -8.30 -10.15
C GLY A 129 -6.25 -9.50 -9.36
N ARG A 130 -4.95 -9.82 -9.43
CA ARG A 130 -4.38 -11.07 -8.87
C ARG A 130 -3.34 -10.88 -7.77
N GLY A 131 -3.07 -9.63 -7.37
CA GLY A 131 -2.09 -9.32 -6.34
C GLY A 131 -0.67 -9.89 -6.61
N PRO A 132 0.26 -9.74 -5.65
CA PRO A 132 0.12 -8.88 -4.48
C PRO A 132 0.09 -7.39 -4.90
N PHE A 133 -0.49 -6.54 -4.05
CA PHE A 133 -0.87 -5.16 -4.36
C PHE A 133 0.11 -4.16 -3.75
N VAL A 134 -0.04 -3.88 -2.46
CA VAL A 134 0.74 -2.90 -1.69
C VAL A 134 2.08 -3.49 -1.28
N LEU A 135 2.08 -4.73 -0.77
CA LEU A 135 3.31 -5.39 -0.30
C LEU A 135 4.25 -5.78 -1.45
N ASP A 136 3.75 -5.90 -2.68
CA ASP A 136 4.59 -6.10 -3.87
C ASP A 136 5.10 -4.78 -4.47
N LEU A 137 4.53 -3.64 -4.09
CA LEU A 137 4.79 -2.37 -4.76
C LEU A 137 6.26 -1.98 -4.66
N SER A 138 6.84 -2.12 -3.47
CA SER A 138 8.25 -1.81 -3.17
C SER A 138 9.22 -2.54 -4.10
N ALA A 139 8.91 -3.80 -4.46
CA ALA A 139 9.70 -4.60 -5.39
C ALA A 139 9.78 -4.00 -6.80
N ARG A 140 8.87 -3.11 -7.19
CA ARG A 140 8.90 -2.43 -8.50
C ARG A 140 9.94 -1.30 -8.56
N TYR A 141 10.32 -0.78 -7.39
CA TYR A 141 11.23 0.36 -7.23
C TYR A 141 12.67 -0.04 -6.93
N VAL A 142 12.95 -1.32 -6.67
CA VAL A 142 14.32 -1.81 -6.49
C VAL A 142 15.14 -1.73 -7.79
N HIS A 143 16.46 -1.84 -7.63
CA HIS A 143 17.40 -1.80 -8.74
C HIS A 143 17.01 -2.79 -9.86
N PRO A 144 17.14 -2.42 -11.15
CA PRO A 144 16.70 -3.26 -12.28
C PRO A 144 17.18 -4.71 -12.24
N ILE A 145 18.44 -4.94 -11.85
CA ILE A 145 19.02 -6.28 -11.70
C ILE A 145 18.25 -7.11 -10.67
N LEU A 146 17.96 -6.53 -9.49
CA LEU A 146 17.23 -7.24 -8.44
C LEU A 146 15.80 -7.55 -8.87
N ARG A 147 15.15 -6.68 -9.66
CA ARG A 147 13.82 -6.98 -10.21
C ARG A 147 13.83 -8.21 -11.11
N VAL A 148 14.84 -8.34 -11.98
CA VAL A 148 14.98 -9.53 -12.84
C VAL A 148 15.21 -10.78 -11.98
N GLN A 149 16.03 -10.67 -10.92
CA GLN A 149 16.24 -11.77 -9.98
C GLN A 149 14.94 -12.17 -9.26
N LEU A 150 14.16 -11.20 -8.77
CA LEU A 150 12.86 -11.43 -8.15
C LEU A 150 11.89 -12.12 -9.11
N LEU A 151 11.86 -11.72 -10.38
CA LEU A 151 11.02 -12.34 -11.41
C LEU A 151 11.40 -13.80 -11.70
N ALA A 152 12.68 -14.14 -11.54
CA ALA A 152 13.19 -15.50 -11.73
C ALA A 152 13.12 -16.37 -10.46
N SER A 153 12.78 -15.78 -9.30
CA SER A 153 12.74 -16.48 -8.02
C SER A 153 11.54 -17.42 -7.91
N SER A 154 11.76 -18.63 -7.39
CA SER A 154 10.69 -19.55 -7.03
C SER A 154 9.90 -19.10 -5.80
N SER A 155 10.47 -18.20 -4.99
CA SER A 155 9.87 -17.57 -3.81
C SER A 155 9.56 -16.09 -4.04
N ARG A 156 9.25 -15.69 -5.28
CA ARG A 156 9.03 -14.28 -5.68
C ARG A 156 8.11 -13.50 -4.74
N ALA A 157 7.03 -14.12 -4.26
CA ALA A 157 6.10 -13.46 -3.34
C ALA A 157 6.81 -13.10 -2.02
N ASP A 158 7.46 -14.06 -1.37
CA ASP A 158 8.16 -13.84 -0.11
C ASP A 158 9.31 -12.83 -0.27
N ASP A 159 10.09 -12.97 -1.35
CA ASP A 159 11.22 -12.07 -1.62
C ASP A 159 10.75 -10.64 -1.92
N ALA A 160 9.58 -10.47 -2.55
CA ALA A 160 8.98 -9.16 -2.74
C ALA A 160 8.49 -8.54 -1.43
N VAL A 161 7.95 -9.35 -0.51
CA VAL A 161 7.57 -8.88 0.83
C VAL A 161 8.81 -8.48 1.64
N ASP A 162 9.89 -9.26 1.59
CA ASP A 162 11.15 -8.98 2.27
C ASP A 162 11.75 -7.62 1.87
N VAL A 163 11.53 -7.17 0.63
CA VAL A 163 11.95 -5.84 0.17
C VAL A 163 11.32 -4.71 1.00
N ASN A 164 10.15 -4.92 1.62
CA ASN A 164 9.54 -3.92 2.48
C ASN A 164 10.32 -3.69 3.78
N LEU A 165 11.23 -4.59 4.19
CA LEU A 165 12.16 -4.32 5.28
C LEU A 165 13.11 -3.14 4.97
N ALA A 166 13.34 -2.86 3.68
CA ALA A 166 14.20 -1.77 3.24
C ALA A 166 13.48 -0.43 3.06
N ILE A 167 12.14 -0.40 3.04
CA ILE A 167 11.32 0.80 2.80
C ILE A 167 10.23 0.93 3.85
N ARG A 168 10.21 2.05 4.56
CA ARG A 168 9.11 2.38 5.46
C ARG A 168 8.01 3.14 4.73
N ILE A 169 7.03 2.41 4.19
CA ILE A 169 5.79 3.03 3.70
C ILE A 169 5.04 3.59 4.91
N SER A 170 4.79 4.89 4.90
CA SER A 170 4.14 5.61 6.00
C SER A 170 2.62 5.62 5.88
N VAL A 171 2.11 5.72 4.64
CA VAL A 171 0.68 5.73 4.33
C VAL A 171 0.48 4.99 3.02
N SER A 172 -0.58 4.19 2.98
CA SER A 172 -1.05 3.51 1.79
C SER A 172 -2.46 4.00 1.45
N VAL A 173 -2.61 4.47 0.21
CA VAL A 173 -3.90 4.86 -0.39
C VAL A 173 -4.25 3.80 -1.41
N ILE A 174 -5.36 3.11 -1.22
CA ILE A 174 -5.81 2.00 -2.06
C ILE A 174 -7.15 2.39 -2.64
N GLY A 175 -7.32 2.29 -3.95
CA GLY A 175 -8.57 2.65 -4.60
C GLY A 175 -8.96 1.66 -5.69
N LYS A 176 -10.27 1.56 -5.90
CA LYS A 176 -10.90 0.79 -6.98
C LYS A 176 -12.18 1.47 -7.43
N MET A 177 -12.53 1.37 -8.69
CA MET A 177 -13.88 1.69 -9.15
C MET A 177 -14.86 0.56 -8.78
N VAL A 178 -15.91 0.89 -8.03
CA VAL A 178 -17.00 -0.03 -7.69
C VAL A 178 -18.27 0.52 -8.34
N GLY A 179 -18.69 -0.10 -9.44
CA GLY A 179 -19.77 0.42 -10.28
C GLY A 179 -19.45 1.83 -10.81
N SER A 180 -20.21 2.84 -10.38
CA SER A 180 -20.06 4.23 -10.83
C SER A 180 -19.26 5.13 -9.88
N PHE A 181 -18.77 4.61 -8.74
CA PHE A 181 -18.03 5.41 -7.76
C PHE A 181 -16.65 4.82 -7.48
N ALA A 182 -15.71 5.66 -7.04
CA ALA A 182 -14.42 5.21 -6.54
C ALA A 182 -14.55 4.93 -5.04
N MET A 183 -14.19 3.71 -4.62
CA MET A 183 -13.97 3.38 -3.22
C MET A 183 -12.48 3.54 -2.92
N VAL A 184 -12.16 4.22 -1.82
CA VAL A 184 -10.77 4.47 -1.41
C VAL A 184 -10.60 4.11 0.05
N GLY A 185 -9.56 3.34 0.36
CA GLY A 185 -9.09 3.05 1.70
C GLY A 185 -7.76 3.73 1.94
N VAL A 186 -7.59 4.30 3.13
CA VAL A 186 -6.34 4.90 3.59
C VAL A 186 -5.93 4.20 4.87
N THR A 187 -4.66 3.82 4.99
CA THR A 187 -4.11 3.25 6.23
C THR A 187 -2.60 3.43 6.29
N SER A 188 -2.04 3.46 7.50
CA SER A 188 -0.59 3.43 7.72
C SER A 188 -0.04 2.01 7.86
N ASP A 189 -0.90 0.99 7.91
CA ASP A 189 -0.50 -0.40 8.12
C ASP A 189 -0.39 -1.14 6.77
N PRO A 190 0.80 -1.65 6.40
CA PRO A 190 1.02 -2.36 5.13
C PRO A 190 0.20 -3.64 4.96
N ILE A 191 -0.06 -4.39 6.03
CA ILE A 191 -0.85 -5.63 5.99
C ILE A 191 -2.33 -5.28 5.83
N ALA A 192 -2.82 -4.30 6.58
CA ALA A 192 -4.17 -3.76 6.42
C ALA A 192 -4.43 -3.26 4.99
N ALA A 193 -3.44 -2.58 4.42
CA ALA A 193 -3.46 -2.06 3.06
C ALA A 193 -3.55 -3.19 2.02
N GLU A 194 -2.73 -4.24 2.17
CA GLU A 194 -2.76 -5.42 1.29
C GLU A 194 -4.10 -6.14 1.38
N LEU A 195 -4.57 -6.44 2.59
CA LEU A 195 -5.85 -7.10 2.83
C LEU A 195 -6.96 -6.33 2.14
N PHE A 196 -7.06 -5.02 2.37
CA PHE A 196 -8.07 -4.16 1.75
C PHE A 196 -8.02 -4.20 0.22
N ALA A 197 -6.82 -4.14 -0.37
CA ALA A 197 -6.64 -4.27 -1.81
C ALA A 197 -7.10 -5.65 -2.34
N MET A 198 -6.81 -6.73 -1.61
CA MET A 198 -7.28 -8.08 -1.95
C MET A 198 -8.81 -8.15 -1.96
N ALA A 199 -9.49 -7.61 -0.94
CA ALA A 199 -10.95 -7.66 -0.90
C ALA A 199 -11.60 -6.79 -1.98
N LEU A 200 -11.01 -5.63 -2.32
CA LEU A 200 -11.45 -4.85 -3.46
C LEU A 200 -11.30 -5.63 -4.77
N ALA A 201 -10.21 -6.37 -4.95
CA ALA A 201 -9.98 -7.18 -6.16
C ALA A 201 -10.91 -8.40 -6.25
N GLU A 202 -11.18 -9.06 -5.12
CA GLU A 202 -12.11 -10.21 -5.06
C GLU A 202 -13.55 -9.82 -5.40
N GLU A 203 -13.94 -8.55 -5.22
CA GLU A 203 -15.29 -8.05 -5.52
C GLU A 203 -15.69 -8.24 -7.00
N ASP A 204 -14.73 -8.24 -7.93
CA ASP A 204 -14.98 -8.51 -9.35
C ASP A 204 -15.03 -10.01 -9.69
N LEU A 205 -14.41 -10.83 -8.85
CA LEU A 205 -14.22 -12.25 -9.08
C LEU A 205 -15.34 -13.00 -8.36
N ALA A 206 -16.56 -12.98 -8.93
CA ALA A 206 -17.73 -13.72 -8.47
C ALA A 206 -17.57 -15.27 -8.57
N VAL A 207 -16.48 -15.83 -8.05
CA VAL A 207 -16.08 -17.22 -8.25
C VAL A 207 -15.88 -17.91 -6.90
N ASN A 208 -16.67 -18.98 -6.70
CA ASN A 208 -16.47 -20.07 -5.74
C ASN A 208 -15.09 -20.73 -5.94
N ARG A 209 -13.99 -20.08 -5.55
CA ARG A 209 -12.75 -20.81 -5.28
C ARG A 209 -12.83 -21.32 -3.85
N ALA A 210 -12.22 -22.46 -3.56
CA ALA A 210 -11.99 -22.89 -2.18
C ALA A 210 -11.06 -21.83 -1.56
N VAL A 211 -11.68 -20.87 -0.87
CA VAL A 211 -11.07 -19.59 -0.53
C VAL A 211 -10.18 -19.78 0.69
N VAL A 212 -8.88 -19.97 0.45
CA VAL A 212 -7.86 -19.70 1.46
C VAL A 212 -8.21 -18.36 2.13
N GLY A 213 -8.37 -18.35 3.45
CA GLY A 213 -8.68 -17.13 4.19
C GLY A 213 -7.69 -16.03 3.83
N PRO A 214 -8.05 -14.74 3.86
CA PRO A 214 -7.11 -13.70 3.44
C PRO A 214 -5.87 -13.69 4.37
N TRP A 215 -6.02 -14.17 5.59
CA TRP A 215 -4.95 -14.41 6.58
C TRP A 215 -4.08 -15.64 6.32
N GLU A 216 -4.57 -16.59 5.53
CA GLU A 216 -3.84 -17.78 5.10
C GLU A 216 -3.07 -17.53 3.79
N ASP A 217 -3.23 -16.34 3.18
CA ASP A 217 -2.45 -15.94 2.01
C ASP A 217 -0.96 -15.85 2.37
N ARG A 218 -0.11 -16.40 1.49
CA ARG A 218 1.34 -16.48 1.70
C ARG A 218 1.99 -15.11 1.88
N VAL A 219 1.51 -14.08 1.18
CA VAL A 219 2.03 -12.71 1.29
C VAL A 219 1.71 -12.12 2.67
N ILE A 220 0.49 -12.37 3.17
CA ILE A 220 0.06 -11.92 4.49
C ILE A 220 0.82 -12.66 5.58
N GLN A 221 0.93 -13.98 5.48
CA GLN A 221 1.73 -14.79 6.42
C GLN A 221 3.16 -14.29 6.48
N ARG A 222 3.80 -14.08 5.32
CA ARG A 222 5.16 -13.55 5.27
C ARG A 222 5.27 -12.17 5.90
N ALA A 223 4.34 -11.26 5.61
CA ALA A 223 4.36 -9.93 6.18
C ALA A 223 4.18 -9.95 7.71
N THR A 224 3.36 -10.87 8.22
CA THR A 224 3.18 -11.10 9.66
C THR A 224 4.46 -11.64 10.31
N GLU A 225 5.15 -12.60 9.68
CA GLU A 225 6.45 -13.12 10.15
C GLU A 225 7.52 -12.02 10.24
N LEU A 226 7.45 -11.03 9.35
CA LEU A 226 8.33 -9.87 9.31
C LEU A 226 7.87 -8.72 10.22
N GLU A 227 6.77 -8.90 10.96
CA GLU A 227 6.15 -7.89 11.83
C GLU A 227 5.87 -6.56 11.13
N LEU A 228 5.46 -6.60 9.85
CA LEU A 228 5.25 -5.39 9.05
C LEU A 228 3.99 -4.59 9.42
N GLY A 229 3.10 -5.13 10.24
CA GLY A 229 1.84 -4.50 10.61
C GLY A 229 0.97 -5.42 11.46
N VAL A 230 -0.33 -5.38 11.19
CA VAL A 230 -1.36 -6.11 11.92
C VAL A 230 -1.12 -7.62 11.90
N ARG A 231 -1.26 -8.27 13.06
CA ARG A 231 -0.91 -9.68 13.25
C ARG A 231 -2.10 -10.61 13.19
N ILE A 232 -3.26 -10.13 13.63
CA ILE A 232 -4.51 -10.89 13.73
C ILE A 232 -5.71 -10.00 13.35
N PRO A 233 -6.86 -10.58 12.96
CA PRO A 233 -8.04 -9.80 12.59
C PRO A 233 -8.47 -8.78 13.64
N GLN A 234 -8.36 -9.11 14.93
CA GLN A 234 -8.85 -8.27 16.03
C GLN A 234 -8.07 -6.96 16.19
N ASP A 235 -6.87 -6.89 15.62
CA ASP A 235 -6.03 -5.71 15.63
C ASP A 235 -6.37 -4.75 14.48
N LEU A 236 -7.31 -5.12 13.59
CA LEU A 236 -7.76 -4.31 12.47
C LEU A 236 -9.14 -3.69 12.74
N SER A 237 -9.25 -2.37 12.54
CA SER A 237 -10.51 -1.63 12.57
C SER A 237 -10.79 -0.97 11.22
N ILE A 238 -12.08 -0.84 10.89
CA ILE A 238 -12.54 -0.16 9.69
C ILE A 238 -13.41 1.03 10.09
N SER A 239 -12.99 2.22 9.68
CA SER A 239 -13.70 3.48 9.92
C SER A 239 -14.25 4.04 8.63
N LEU A 240 -15.51 4.47 8.64
CA LEU A 240 -16.12 5.13 7.49
C LEU A 240 -15.88 6.65 7.54
N ALA A 241 -15.37 7.20 6.44
CA ALA A 241 -15.19 8.62 6.26
C ALA A 241 -16.52 9.24 5.80
N GLY A 242 -17.28 9.78 6.76
CA GLY A 242 -18.54 10.47 6.52
C GLY A 242 -19.67 9.57 6.02
N GLU A 243 -20.73 10.20 5.48
CA GLU A 243 -21.85 9.49 4.88
C GLU A 243 -21.44 8.91 3.52
N ILE A 244 -21.62 7.60 3.36
CA ILE A 244 -21.38 6.89 2.11
C ILE A 244 -22.70 6.37 1.52
N SER A 245 -22.74 6.17 0.20
CA SER A 245 -23.90 5.59 -0.46
C SER A 245 -24.21 4.18 0.06
N GLN A 246 -25.47 3.74 -0.07
CA GLN A 246 -25.88 2.39 0.32
C GLN A 246 -25.06 1.30 -0.38
N ALA A 247 -24.77 1.47 -1.67
CA ALA A 247 -23.93 0.54 -2.44
C ALA A 247 -22.49 0.47 -1.90
N ALA A 248 -21.92 1.62 -1.50
CA ALA A 248 -20.61 1.65 -0.86
C ALA A 248 -20.62 0.96 0.50
N ARG A 249 -21.69 1.16 1.29
CA ARG A 249 -21.85 0.49 2.59
C ARG A 249 -21.93 -1.03 2.44
N GLU A 250 -22.71 -1.52 1.50
CA GLU A 250 -22.83 -2.96 1.22
C GLU A 250 -21.49 -3.57 0.80
N ALA A 251 -20.72 -2.87 -0.04
CA ALA A 251 -19.38 -3.30 -0.40
C ALA A 251 -18.44 -3.33 0.81
N VAL A 252 -18.47 -2.31 1.69
CA VAL A 252 -17.70 -2.32 2.95
C VAL A 252 -18.12 -3.47 3.85
N GLU A 253 -19.41 -3.75 4.01
CA GLU A 253 -19.88 -4.87 4.81
C GLU A 253 -19.38 -6.23 4.29
N ARG A 254 -19.33 -6.41 2.96
CA ARG A 254 -18.72 -7.61 2.36
C ARG A 254 -17.23 -7.71 2.72
N ILE A 255 -16.48 -6.62 2.62
CA ILE A 255 -15.07 -6.53 2.96
C ILE A 255 -14.84 -6.87 4.45
N VAL A 256 -15.62 -6.28 5.36
CA VAL A 256 -15.58 -6.51 6.81
C VAL A 256 -15.81 -8.00 7.13
N ARG A 257 -16.86 -8.61 6.55
CA ARG A 257 -17.16 -10.03 6.74
C ARG A 257 -16.03 -10.93 6.24
N ARG A 258 -15.40 -10.56 5.12
CA ARG A 258 -14.32 -11.33 4.51
C ARG A 258 -13.08 -11.40 5.40
N PHE A 259 -12.74 -10.31 6.09
CA PHE A 259 -11.58 -10.28 7.00
C PHE A 259 -11.87 -10.81 8.39
N GLY A 260 -13.15 -10.96 8.76
CA GLY A 260 -13.55 -11.33 10.12
C GLY A 260 -13.31 -10.20 11.13
N VAL A 261 -13.44 -8.95 10.69
CA VAL A 261 -13.18 -7.75 11.52
C VAL A 261 -14.48 -7.03 11.90
N GLY A 262 -14.42 -6.14 12.89
CA GLY A 262 -15.54 -5.29 13.28
C GLY A 262 -15.58 -3.99 12.47
N LEU A 263 -16.78 -3.47 12.19
CA LEU A 263 -16.97 -2.09 11.74
C LEU A 263 -17.04 -1.19 12.98
N SER A 264 -16.23 -0.13 13.04
CA SER A 264 -16.21 0.84 14.13
C SER A 264 -16.96 2.13 13.79
#